data_AF-A0A842T1I1-F1
#
_entry.id   AF-A0A842T1I1-F1
#
_cell.length_a   1.000
_cell.length_b   1.000
_cell.length_c   1.000
_cell.angle_alpha   90.00
_cell.angle_beta   90.00
_cell.angle_gamma   90.00
#
_symmetry.space_group_name_H-M   'P 1'
#
loop_
_entity.id
_entity.type
_entity.pdbx_description
1 polymer ?
#
loop_
_entity_poly.entity_id
_entity_poly.type
_entity_poly.pdbx_seq_one_letter_code
_entity_poly.pdbx_strand_id
1 'polypeptide(L)' 'MKETGLVSIPLWVFAWILLIVGILTFLILLIYAKYGREMSIKFSIITILITSSSLAFAIHFFLLNLGL' A
#
# COMPACT_ATOMS: atom_id res chain seq x y z
N MET A 1 -7.55 31.75 -5.68
CA MET A 1 -7.65 31.23 -4.30
C MET A 1 -7.75 29.73 -4.41
N LYS A 2 -6.69 29.00 -4.04
CA LYS A 2 -6.64 27.54 -4.10
C LYS A 2 -7.39 27.02 -2.87
N GLU A 3 -8.49 26.29 -3.06
CA GLU A 3 -9.25 25.67 -1.97
C GLU A 3 -8.43 24.52 -1.35
N THR A 4 -7.36 24.85 -0.63
CA THR A 4 -6.42 23.89 -0.03
C THR A 4 -6.87 23.40 1.35
N GLY A 5 -8.17 23.30 1.59
CA GLY A 5 -8.73 23.03 2.93
C GLY A 5 -9.64 21.81 3.02
N LEU A 6 -9.99 21.16 1.91
CA LEU A 6 -10.93 20.04 1.93
C LEU A 6 -10.20 18.72 1.74
N VAL A 7 -9.98 18.01 2.84
CA VAL A 7 -9.63 16.59 2.85
C VAL A 7 -10.69 15.86 2.03
N SER A 8 -10.28 15.23 0.93
CA SER A 8 -11.19 14.43 0.14
C SER A 8 -11.46 13.13 0.90
N ILE A 9 -12.62 13.07 1.55
CA ILE A 9 -13.04 11.92 2.37
C ILE A 9 -12.88 10.60 1.61
N PRO A 10 -13.28 10.48 0.32
CA PRO A 10 -13.04 9.25 -0.44
C PRO A 10 -11.56 8.89 -0.54
N LEU A 11 -10.69 9.84 -0.93
CA LEU A 11 -9.25 9.62 -1.04
C LEU A 11 -8.62 9.24 0.31
N TRP A 12 -9.08 9.87 1.39
CA TRP A 12 -8.62 9.58 2.74
C TRP A 12 -8.96 8.13 3.15
N VAL A 13 -10.20 7.70 2.92
CA VAL A 13 -10.63 6.33 3.20
C VAL A 13 -9.87 5.32 2.33
N PHE A 14 -9.68 5.60 1.04
CA PHE A 14 -8.89 4.74 0.15
C PHE A 14 -7.43 4.63 0.58
N ALA A 15 -6.82 5.72 1.08
CA ALA A 15 -5.45 5.70 1.59
C ALA A 15 -5.30 4.70 2.74
N TRP A 16 -6.23 4.70 3.71
CA TRP A 16 -6.22 3.76 4.82
C TRP A 16 -6.44 2.32 4.38
N ILE A 17 -7.39 2.07 3.47
CA ILE A 17 -7.64 0.71 2.94
C ILE A 17 -6.39 0.18 2.25
N LEU A 18 -5.77 0.97 1.37
CA LEU A 18 -4.55 0.58 0.66
C LEU A 18 -3.37 0.40 1.61
N LEU A 19 -3.29 1.19 2.68
CA LEU A 19 -2.25 1.04 3.70
C LEU A 19 -2.39 -0.31 4.42
N ILE A 20 -3.60 -0.67 4.86
CA ILE A 20 -3.86 -1.94 5.54
C ILE A 20 -3.56 -3.11 4.62
N VAL A 21 -4.03 -3.08 3.37
CA VAL A 21 -3.76 -4.11 2.37
C VAL A 21 -2.26 -4.23 2.09
N GLY A 22 -1.57 -3.09 1.96
CA GLY A 22 -0.12 -3.03 1.77
C GLY A 22 0.65 -3.65 2.92
N ILE A 23 0.30 -3.33 4.17
CA ILE A 23 0.94 -3.89 5.37
C ILE A 23 0.67 -5.39 5.49
N LEU A 24 -0.57 -5.85 5.28
CA LEU A 24 -0.91 -7.27 5.36
C LEU A 24 -0.16 -8.09 4.30
N THR A 25 -0.14 -7.62 3.06
CA THR A 25 0.60 -8.31 1.98
C THR A 25 2.10 -8.27 2.21
N PHE A 26 2.64 -7.19 2.77
CA PHE A 26 4.04 -7.11 3.18
C PHE A 26 4.38 -8.12 4.28
N LEU A 27 3.53 -8.26 5.29
CA LEU A 27 3.70 -9.26 6.35
C LEU A 27 3.68 -10.68 5.78
N ILE A 28 2.75 -10.97 4.85
CA ILE A 28 2.72 -12.25 4.14
C ILE A 28 4.05 -12.47 3.41
N LEU A 29 4.53 -11.48 2.65
CA LEU A 29 5.81 -11.56 1.94
C LEU A 29 6.98 -11.83 2.90
N LEU A 30 7.04 -11.16 4.07
CA LEU A 30 8.09 -11.38 5.07
C LEU A 30 8.05 -12.78 5.66
N ILE A 31 6.86 -13.26 6.05
CA ILE A 31 6.67 -14.61 6.57
C ILE A 31 7.07 -15.63 5.50
N TYR A 32 6.64 -15.41 4.26
CA TYR A 32 6.92 -16.30 3.14
C TYR A 32 8.40 -16.31 2.76
N ALA A 33 9.08 -15.15 2.81
CA ALA A 33 10.52 -15.05 2.57
C ALA A 33 11.34 -15.72 3.68
N LYS A 34 10.86 -15.69 4.93
CA LYS A 34 11.56 -16.28 6.08
C LYS A 34 11.36 -17.79 6.20
N TYR A 35 10.14 -18.29 5.98
CA TYR A 35 9.76 -19.67 6.25
C TYR A 35 9.44 -20.49 5.00
N GLY A 36 9.36 -19.87 3.82
CA GLY A 36 9.09 -20.53 2.56
C GLY A 36 10.27 -21.39 2.12
N ARG A 37 10.21 -22.68 2.44
CA ARG A 37 11.24 -23.67 2.08
C ARG A 37 11.37 -23.86 0.55
N GLU A 38 10.29 -23.60 -0.20
CA GLU A 38 10.26 -23.60 -1.65
C GLU A 38 9.64 -22.28 -2.14
N MET A 39 10.49 -21.27 -2.39
CA MET A 39 10.02 -20.00 -2.94
C MET A 39 9.52 -20.18 -4.37
N SER A 40 8.21 -20.19 -4.57
CA SER A 40 7.63 -19.99 -5.89
C SER A 40 7.90 -18.55 -6.33
N ILE A 41 8.87 -18.38 -7.23
CA ILE A 41 9.28 -17.08 -7.79
C ILE A 41 8.05 -16.29 -8.29
N LYS A 42 7.09 -16.98 -8.91
CA LYS A 42 5.85 -16.37 -9.41
C LYS A 42 5.01 -15.75 -8.29
N PHE A 43 4.86 -16.47 -7.17
CA PHE A 43 4.12 -15.96 -6.01
C PHE A 43 4.82 -14.72 -5.44
N SER A 44 6.14 -14.78 -5.22
CA SER A 44 6.92 -13.67 -4.70
C SER A 44 6.80 -12.42 -5.58
N ILE A 45 6.90 -12.56 -6.91
CA ILE A 45 6.72 -11.42 -7.84
C ILE A 45 5.34 -10.79 -7.66
N ILE A 46 4.28 -11.59 -7.63
CA ILE A 46 2.91 -11.09 -7.46
C ILE A 46 2.77 -10.37 -6.11
N THR A 47 3.27 -10.95 -5.03
CA THR A 47 3.17 -10.33 -3.70
C THR A 47 3.95 -9.02 -3.65
N ILE A 48 5.17 -8.96 -4.22
CA ILE A 48 5.97 -7.74 -4.29
C ILE A 48 5.23 -6.65 -5.07
N LEU A 49 4.66 -6.96 -6.23
CA LEU A 49 3.93 -5.99 -7.06
C LEU A 49 2.71 -5.43 -6.34
N ILE A 50 1.93 -6.28 -5.68
CA ILE A 50 0.75 -5.86 -4.91
C ILE A 50 1.18 -4.98 -3.73
N THR A 51 2.13 -5.45 -2.92
CA THR A 51 2.62 -4.71 -1.75
C THR A 51 3.19 -3.35 -2.13
N SER A 52 4.06 -3.30 -3.14
CA SER A 52 4.69 -2.06 -3.59
C SER A 52 3.65 -1.06 -4.12
N SER A 53 2.73 -1.52 -4.98
CA SER A 53 1.70 -0.65 -5.55
C SER A 53 0.76 -0.11 -4.47
N SER A 54 0.25 -0.99 -3.59
CA SER A 54 -0.68 -0.58 -2.52
C SER A 54 -0.04 0.42 -1.56
N LEU A 55 1.20 0.19 -1.11
CA LEU A 55 1.90 1.12 -0.21
C LEU A 55 2.21 2.46 -0.90
N ALA A 56 2.65 2.43 -2.17
CA ALA A 56 2.93 3.64 -2.93
C ALA A 56 1.69 4.53 -3.08
N PHE A 57 0.55 3.94 -3.48
CA PHE A 57 -0.71 4.69 -3.60
C PHE A 57 -1.24 5.15 -2.25
N ALA A 58 -1.11 4.35 -1.19
CA ALA A 58 -1.50 4.77 0.16
C ALA A 58 -0.74 6.03 0.58
N ILE A 59 0.60 6.01 0.48
CA ILE A 59 1.45 7.16 0.82
C ILE A 59 1.12 8.34 -0.07
N HIS A 60 0.96 8.13 -1.38
CA HIS A 60 0.61 9.19 -2.32
C HIS A 60 -0.72 9.86 -1.95
N PHE A 61 -1.76 9.10 -1.61
CA PHE A 61 -3.06 9.65 -1.21
C PHE A 61 -3.02 10.34 0.15
N PHE A 62 -2.16 9.91 1.08
CA PHE A 62 -1.91 10.65 2.31
C PHE A 62 -1.27 12.01 2.02
N LEU A 63 -0.25 12.06 1.16
CA LEU A 63 0.42 13.30 0.76
C LEU A 63 -0.56 14.27 0.09
N LEU A 64 -1.38 13.77 -0.85
CA LEU A 64 -2.41 14.57 -1.50
C LEU A 64 -3.41 15.18 -0.50
N ASN A 65 -3.83 14.42 0.53
CA ASN A 65 -4.70 14.95 1.58
C ASN A 65 -4.01 15.95 2.51
N LEU A 66 -2.68 15.89 2.64
CA LEU A 66 -1.86 16.87 3.35
C LEU A 66 -1.55 18.12 2.49
N GLY A 67 -1.96 18.12 1.22
CA GLY A 67 -1.72 19.23 0.28
C GLY A 67 -0.32 19.25 -0.33
N LEU A 68 0.40 18.12 -0.26
CA LEU A 68 1.71 17.89 -0.89
C LEU A 68 1.55 17.12 -2.21
#